data_AF-A0A0L0GL06-F1
#
_entry.id   AF-A0A0L0GL06-F1
#
_cell.length_a   1.000
_cell.length_b   1.000
_cell.length_c   1.000
_cell.angle_alpha   90.00
_cell.angle_beta   90.00
_cell.angle_gamma   90.00
#
_symmetry.space_group_name_H-M   'P 1'
#
loop_
_entity.id
_entity.type
_entity.pdbx_description
1 polymer ?
#
loop_
_entity_poly.entity_id
_entity_poly.type
_entity_poly.pdbx_seq_one_letter_code
_entity_poly.pdbx_strand_id
1 'polypeptide(L)'
;SSGNDAQIGSSGNYAQIGSSGNYAQITATGKGSVVACAGNVLRIVLGENGCASVPWHDGNRTRIAVAYVGENGIEANTPYRLNDKGQFVKIEE
;
A
#
# COMPACT_ATOMS: atom_id res chain seq x y z
N SER A 1 -5.43 11.24 1.91
CA SER A 1 -5.29 12.23 0.83
C SER A 1 -6.19 11.85 -0.34
N SER A 2 -6.69 12.83 -1.08
CA SER A 2 -7.58 12.66 -2.24
C SER A 2 -7.05 13.49 -3.41
N GLY A 3 -6.93 12.90 -4.60
CA GLY A 3 -6.37 13.53 -5.80
C GLY A 3 -5.58 12.53 -6.66
N ASN A 4 -5.36 12.84 -7.93
CA ASN A 4 -4.45 12.06 -8.78
C ASN A 4 -3.00 12.22 -8.26
N ASP A 5 -2.25 11.13 -8.25
CA ASP A 5 -0.83 11.09 -7.86
C ASP A 5 -0.56 11.54 -6.41
N ALA A 6 -1.54 11.35 -5.53
CA ALA A 6 -1.44 11.75 -4.13
C ALA A 6 -0.21 11.10 -3.44
N GLN A 7 0.69 11.92 -2.92
CA GLN A 7 1.81 11.48 -2.10
C GLN A 7 1.44 11.53 -0.63
N ILE A 8 1.60 10.41 0.08
CA ILE A 8 1.27 10.31 1.51
C ILE A 8 2.41 9.62 2.25
N GLY A 9 2.90 10.26 3.31
CA GLY A 9 4.01 9.76 4.11
C GLY A 9 3.71 9.78 5.61
N SER A 10 4.14 8.75 6.34
CA SER A 10 4.30 8.81 7.80
C SER A 10 5.40 7.85 8.26
N SER A 11 6.20 8.30 9.21
CA SER A 11 7.26 7.50 9.86
C SER A 11 6.97 7.22 11.34
N GLY A 12 5.82 7.65 11.85
CA GLY A 12 5.42 7.43 13.24
C GLY A 12 5.04 5.98 13.51
N ASN A 13 5.46 5.45 14.67
CA ASN A 13 5.04 4.12 15.12
C ASN A 13 3.51 4.07 15.27
N TYR A 14 2.90 2.99 14.81
CA TYR A 14 1.45 2.77 14.81
C TYR A 14 0.66 3.85 14.06
N ALA A 15 1.30 4.55 13.11
CA ALA A 15 0.63 5.53 12.27
C ALA A 15 -0.53 4.88 11.50
N GLN A 16 -1.66 5.58 11.44
CA GLN A 16 -2.82 5.19 10.66
C GLN A 16 -2.95 6.13 9.47
N ILE A 17 -2.92 5.59 8.25
CA ILE A 17 -2.92 6.37 7.01
C ILE A 17 -4.12 5.99 6.15
N GLY A 18 -4.80 7.00 5.60
CA GLY A 18 -5.89 6.85 4.64
C GLY A 18 -5.59 7.52 3.29
N SER A 19 -5.86 6.81 2.19
CA SER A 19 -5.83 7.38 0.82
C SER A 19 -7.09 7.05 0.04
N SER A 20 -7.59 7.99 -0.74
CA SER A 20 -8.64 7.79 -1.74
C SER A 20 -8.26 8.31 -3.14
N GLY A 21 -7.01 8.77 -3.31
CA GLY A 21 -6.50 9.27 -4.57
C GLY A 21 -6.21 8.16 -5.58
N ASN A 22 -6.27 8.48 -6.87
CA ASN A 22 -5.82 7.58 -7.94
C ASN A 22 -4.30 7.66 -8.06
N TYR A 23 -3.65 6.53 -8.33
CA TYR A 23 -2.19 6.43 -8.48
C TYR A 23 -1.43 6.94 -7.25
N ALA A 24 -1.96 6.71 -6.05
CA ALA A 24 -1.32 7.19 -4.83
C ALA A 24 0.07 6.57 -4.62
N GLN A 25 1.01 7.37 -4.11
CA GLN A 25 2.32 6.94 -3.66
C GLN A 25 2.36 7.04 -2.13
N ILE A 26 2.37 5.89 -1.46
CA ILE A 26 2.24 5.80 0.00
C ILE A 26 3.53 5.29 0.62
N THR A 27 4.05 5.99 1.63
CA THR A 27 5.24 5.58 2.39
C THR A 27 4.91 5.62 3.89
N ALA A 28 4.68 4.46 4.50
CA ALA A 28 4.27 4.30 5.89
C ALA A 28 5.30 3.49 6.69
N THR A 29 6.49 4.06 6.93
CA THR A 29 7.67 3.31 7.41
C THR A 29 7.75 3.12 8.93
N GLY A 30 6.85 3.74 9.70
CA GLY A 30 6.79 3.52 11.14
C GLY A 30 6.41 2.08 11.50
N LYS A 31 6.94 1.56 12.62
CA LYS A 31 6.66 0.20 13.08
C LYS A 31 5.17 0.05 13.42
N GLY A 32 4.53 -1.01 12.94
CA GLY A 32 3.12 -1.28 13.19
C GLY A 32 2.16 -0.30 12.48
N SER A 33 2.61 0.39 11.44
CA SER A 33 1.77 1.30 10.67
C SER A 33 0.65 0.54 9.94
N VAL A 34 -0.51 1.19 9.82
CA VAL A 34 -1.69 0.63 9.15
C VAL A 34 -2.12 1.57 8.04
N VAL A 35 -2.26 1.05 6.82
CA VAL A 35 -2.71 1.80 5.65
C VAL A 35 -4.07 1.27 5.18
N ALA A 36 -5.06 2.15 5.12
CA ALA A 36 -6.32 1.88 4.43
C ALA A 36 -6.36 2.70 3.13
N CYS A 37 -6.38 2.02 1.99
CA CYS A 37 -6.50 2.67 0.69
C CYS A 37 -7.88 2.37 0.09
N ALA A 38 -8.49 3.38 -0.50
CA ALA A 38 -9.77 3.31 -1.22
C ALA A 38 -9.60 3.63 -2.72
N GLY A 39 -8.43 4.10 -3.15
CA GLY A 39 -8.06 4.29 -4.56
C GLY A 39 -6.94 3.33 -4.99
N ASN A 40 -6.56 3.36 -6.27
CA ASN A 40 -5.43 2.56 -6.74
C ASN A 40 -4.09 3.15 -6.27
N VAL A 41 -3.11 2.29 -6.00
CA VAL A 41 -1.75 2.72 -5.63
C VAL A 41 -0.80 2.50 -6.79
N LEU A 42 0.08 3.47 -7.01
CA LEU A 42 1.24 3.30 -7.88
C LEU A 42 2.37 2.58 -7.14
N ARG A 43 2.56 2.95 -5.87
CA ARG A 43 3.62 2.45 -5.00
C ARG A 43 3.18 2.50 -3.54
N ILE A 44 3.52 1.46 -2.79
CA ILE A 44 3.37 1.41 -1.34
C ILE A 44 4.65 0.90 -0.68
N VAL A 45 5.03 1.52 0.45
CA VAL A 45 6.09 1.09 1.34
C VAL A 45 5.54 1.03 2.75
N LEU A 46 5.82 -0.07 3.47
CA LEU A 46 5.33 -0.31 4.83
C LEU A 46 6.51 -0.56 5.79
N GLY A 47 6.37 -0.14 7.03
CA GLY A 47 7.31 -0.41 8.11
C GLY A 47 7.19 -1.82 8.68
N GLU A 48 8.14 -2.20 9.55
CA GLU A 48 8.12 -3.48 10.26
C GLU A 48 6.77 -3.70 10.98
N ASN A 49 6.19 -4.90 10.88
CA ASN A 49 4.87 -5.24 11.42
C ASN A 49 3.70 -4.37 10.89
N GLY A 50 3.91 -3.61 9.81
CA GLY A 50 2.87 -2.82 9.19
C GLY A 50 1.98 -3.64 8.24
N CYS A 51 0.83 -3.08 7.89
CA CYS A 51 -0.09 -3.71 6.93
C CYS A 51 -0.82 -2.68 6.06
N ALA A 52 -1.38 -3.14 4.95
CA ALA A 52 -2.18 -2.31 4.05
C ALA A 52 -3.35 -3.07 3.44
N SER A 53 -4.48 -2.39 3.26
CA SER A 53 -5.56 -2.81 2.37
C SER A 53 -5.61 -1.91 1.14
N VAL A 54 -5.62 -2.50 -0.06
CA VAL A 54 -5.54 -1.77 -1.33
C VAL A 54 -6.55 -2.33 -2.35
N PRO A 55 -7.43 -1.49 -2.92
CA PRO A 55 -8.38 -1.96 -3.91
C PRO A 55 -7.73 -2.19 -5.28
N TRP A 56 -8.28 -3.14 -6.01
CA TRP A 56 -7.95 -3.44 -7.40
C TRP A 56 -9.16 -4.01 -8.12
N HIS A 57 -9.11 -4.09 -9.44
CA HIS A 57 -10.21 -4.61 -10.25
C HIS A 57 -9.80 -5.94 -10.89
N ASP A 58 -10.57 -7.00 -10.66
CA ASP A 58 -10.28 -8.35 -11.18
C ASP A 58 -10.79 -8.59 -12.61
N GLY A 59 -11.26 -7.54 -13.27
CA GLY A 59 -11.93 -7.59 -14.58
C GLY A 59 -13.46 -7.66 -14.49
N ASN A 60 -14.02 -7.99 -13.32
CA ASN A 60 -15.47 -8.05 -13.10
C ASN A 60 -15.94 -7.12 -11.97
N ARG A 61 -15.19 -7.05 -10.87
CA ARG A 61 -15.54 -6.22 -9.71
C ARG A 61 -14.30 -5.70 -8.99
N THR A 62 -14.51 -4.70 -8.13
CA THR A 62 -13.51 -4.27 -7.16
C THR A 62 -13.26 -5.34 -6.11
N ARG A 63 -11.99 -5.60 -5.84
CA ARG A 63 -11.43 -6.49 -4.81
C ARG A 63 -10.50 -5.71 -3.91
N ILE A 64 -10.14 -6.28 -2.77
CA ILE A 64 -9.14 -5.75 -1.86
C ILE A 64 -7.98 -6.73 -1.78
N ALA A 65 -6.78 -6.27 -2.09
CA ALA A 65 -5.53 -6.94 -1.76
C ALA A 65 -5.07 -6.48 -0.37
N VAL A 66 -4.52 -7.41 0.42
CA VAL A 66 -4.03 -7.11 1.75
C VAL A 66 -2.55 -7.50 1.84
N ALA A 67 -1.72 -6.56 2.31
CA ALA A 67 -0.31 -6.78 2.59
C ALA A 67 -0.09 -6.80 4.10
N TYR A 68 0.71 -7.76 4.56
CA TYR A 68 1.23 -7.83 5.92
C TYR A 68 2.74 -7.95 5.81
N VAL A 69 3.48 -7.01 6.39
CA VAL A 69 4.94 -7.06 6.40
C VAL A 69 5.39 -8.26 7.23
N GLY A 70 6.22 -9.12 6.63
CA GLY A 70 6.65 -10.39 7.21
C GLY A 70 5.90 -11.61 6.66
N GLU A 71 4.86 -11.43 5.85
CA GLU A 71 4.09 -12.52 5.25
C GLU A 71 4.20 -12.50 3.72
N ASN A 72 4.11 -13.66 3.07
CA ASN A 72 4.02 -13.80 1.60
C ASN A 72 5.11 -13.05 0.81
N GLY A 73 6.31 -12.88 1.39
CA GLY A 73 7.44 -12.18 0.76
C GLY A 73 7.34 -10.64 0.80
N ILE A 74 6.47 -10.07 1.64
CA ILE A 74 6.39 -8.63 1.85
C ILE A 74 7.41 -8.18 2.90
N GLU A 75 8.39 -7.41 2.44
CA GLU A 75 9.51 -6.92 3.24
C GLU A 75 9.25 -5.50 3.74
N ALA A 76 9.74 -5.19 4.94
CA ALA A 76 9.69 -3.82 5.47
C ALA A 76 10.54 -2.88 4.59
N ASN A 77 10.13 -1.61 4.53
CA ASN A 77 10.84 -0.53 3.84
C ASN A 77 11.14 -0.80 2.36
N THR A 78 10.41 -1.75 1.75
CA THR A 78 10.58 -2.16 0.36
C THR A 78 9.40 -1.66 -0.49
N PRO A 79 9.64 -1.13 -1.69
CA PRO A 79 8.57 -0.64 -2.55
C PRO A 79 7.86 -1.78 -3.28
N TYR A 80 6.53 -1.77 -3.19
CA TYR A 80 5.66 -2.69 -3.92
C TYR A 80 4.64 -1.91 -4.75
N ARG A 81 4.25 -2.48 -5.89
CA ARG A 81 3.04 -2.12 -6.65
C ARG A 81 2.09 -3.30 -6.67
N LEU A 82 0.83 -3.03 -6.98
CA LEU A 82 -0.15 -4.09 -7.19
C LEU A 82 -0.22 -4.44 -8.68
N ASN A 83 -0.17 -5.72 -9.03
CA ASN A 83 -0.36 -6.17 -10.40
C ASN A 83 -1.85 -6.43 -10.73
N ASP A 84 -2.14 -6.75 -11.99
CA ASP A 84 -3.51 -7.02 -12.48
C ASP A 84 -4.15 -8.29 -11.90
N LYS A 85 -3.41 -9.05 -11.08
CA LYS A 85 -3.89 -10.22 -10.34
C LYS A 85 -4.09 -9.93 -8.85
N GLY A 86 -3.95 -8.67 -8.42
CA GLY A 86 -4.10 -8.29 -7.02
C GLY A 86 -2.94 -8.72 -6.13
N GLN A 87 -1.76 -8.96 -6.71
CA GLN A 87 -0.58 -9.38 -5.97
C GLN A 87 0.38 -8.20 -5.82
N PHE A 88 0.94 -8.05 -4.63
CA PHE A 88 2.01 -7.09 -4.38
C PHE A 88 3.29 -7.62 -5.00
N VAL A 89 3.80 -6.90 -6.01
CA VAL A 89 5.04 -7.22 -6.70
C VAL A 89 6.07 -6.14 -6.37
N LYS A 90 7.28 -6.59 -6.02
CA LYS A 90 8.41 -5.70 -5.71
C LYS A 90 8.71 -4.83 -6.92
N ILE A 91 9.00 -3.55 -6.68
CA ILE A 91 9.48 -2.64 -7.72
C ILE A 91 11.01 -2.76 -7.69
N GLU A 92 11.58 -3.31 -8.76
CA GLU A 92 13.03 -3.27 -9.00
C GLU A 92 13.39 -1.87 -9.54
N GLU A 93 14.50 -1.30 -9.05
CA GLU A 93 15.05 -0.02 -9.54
C GLU A 93 15.63 -0.15 -10.95
#